data_AF-A0A9W8UXK5-F1
#
_entry.id   AF-A0A9W8UXK5-F1
#
_cell.length_a   1.000
_cell.length_b   1.000
_cell.length_c   1.000
_cell.angle_alpha   90.00
_cell.angle_beta   90.00
_cell.angle_gamma   90.00
#
_symmetry.space_group_name_H-M   'P 1'
#
loop_
_entity.id
_entity.type
_entity.pdbx_description
1 polymer ?
#
loop_
_entity_poly.entity_id
_entity_poly.type
_entity_poly.pdbx_seq_one_letter_code
_entity_poly.pdbx_strand_id
1 'polypeptide(L)'
;MIGQMGSFERPSADLSDPLDLYLHGYVSSRIMNLSQTTVVDGQEHQGMPVCVAASHIDGLVLTLTSYSHNYNYRSAVLFGYASIVKDEEEKLYAMELITNSVVPDRWRHTRLPPLPAEMQSTNILKVRIASASAKISAGGATDDKSDMSNEELVNSTWTGVLPITQTFGDPVASPYNKAKLPEYIAEFTKDSNDEKKKLSLDAAQGERRAL
;
A
#
# COMPACT_ATOMS: atom_id res chain seq x y z
N MET A 1 8.84 -0.42 8.28
CA MET A 1 8.97 0.54 7.16
C MET A 1 7.60 0.65 6.53
N ILE A 2 7.06 1.87 6.51
CA ILE A 2 5.80 2.24 5.86
C ILE A 2 6.17 3.27 4.81
N GLY A 3 5.49 3.21 3.67
CA GLY A 3 5.71 4.07 2.54
C GLY A 3 4.47 4.85 2.15
N GLN A 4 4.66 6.04 1.59
CA GLN A 4 3.59 6.83 1.01
C GLN A 4 4.08 7.63 -0.20
N MET A 5 3.26 7.69 -1.24
CA MET A 5 3.48 8.55 -2.41
C MET A 5 3.17 10.01 -2.06
N GLY A 6 4.01 10.95 -2.49
CA GLY A 6 3.78 12.38 -2.30
C GLY A 6 4.75 13.26 -3.09
N SER A 7 4.59 14.56 -2.97
CA SER A 7 5.47 15.55 -3.61
C SER A 7 5.77 16.68 -2.62
N PHE A 8 7.01 16.76 -2.16
CA PHE A 8 7.44 17.85 -1.29
C PHE A 8 7.41 19.20 -2.01
N GLU A 9 7.78 19.23 -3.29
CA GLU A 9 7.78 20.45 -4.10
C GLU A 9 6.35 20.96 -4.38
N ARG A 10 5.37 20.06 -4.40
CA ARG A 10 3.95 20.37 -4.62
C ARG A 10 3.08 19.59 -3.63
N PRO A 11 2.95 20.05 -2.37
CA PRO A 11 2.20 19.31 -1.35
C PRO A 11 0.72 19.07 -1.67
N SER A 12 0.13 19.84 -2.59
CA SER A 12 -1.23 19.67 -3.09
C SER A 12 -1.35 18.73 -4.28
N ALA A 13 -0.26 18.09 -4.71
CA ALA A 13 -0.24 17.16 -5.83
C ALA A 13 -1.19 15.98 -5.59
N ASP A 14 -1.86 15.55 -6.65
CA ASP A 14 -2.72 14.37 -6.63
C ASP A 14 -2.10 13.22 -7.46
N LEU A 15 -2.86 12.14 -7.67
CA LEU A 15 -2.38 10.97 -8.41
C LEU A 15 -2.11 11.24 -9.91
N SER A 16 -2.54 12.38 -10.44
CA SER A 16 -2.25 12.82 -11.80
C SER A 16 -0.92 13.57 -11.92
N ASP A 17 -0.33 13.98 -10.80
CA ASP A 17 0.97 14.61 -10.74
C ASP A 17 2.11 13.58 -10.60
N PRO A 18 3.35 13.95 -10.97
CA PRO A 18 4.53 13.19 -10.60
C PRO A 18 4.69 13.14 -9.08
N LEU A 19 4.66 11.93 -8.52
CA LEU A 19 4.87 11.66 -7.10
C LEU A 19 6.16 10.86 -6.89
N ASP A 20 6.84 11.14 -5.79
CA ASP A 20 7.92 10.31 -5.26
C ASP A 20 7.38 9.39 -4.16
N LEU A 21 8.03 8.25 -3.96
CA LEU A 21 7.70 7.35 -2.85
C LEU A 21 8.61 7.63 -1.65
N TYR A 22 8.03 8.05 -0.53
CA TYR A 22 8.75 8.23 0.72
C TYR A 22 8.64 6.99 1.61
N LEU A 23 9.76 6.46 2.11
CA LEU A 23 9.81 5.29 3.00
C LEU A 23 10.54 5.64 4.30
N HIS A 24 9.96 5.32 5.46
CA HIS A 24 10.64 5.51 6.75
C HIS A 24 11.41 4.26 7.20
N GLY A 25 12.49 4.46 7.95
CA GLY A 25 13.16 3.35 8.61
C GLY A 25 14.18 3.79 9.65
N TYR A 26 14.61 2.84 10.46
CA TYR A 26 15.67 3.07 11.45
C TYR A 26 16.98 3.43 10.75
N VAL A 27 17.66 4.46 11.25
CA VAL A 27 18.87 5.07 10.66
C VAL A 27 19.95 4.04 10.32
N SER A 28 20.16 3.02 11.17
CA SER A 28 21.20 2.00 10.99
C SER A 28 20.73 0.75 10.22
N SER A 29 19.52 0.74 9.69
CA SER A 29 19.05 -0.40 8.90
C SER A 29 19.87 -0.55 7.61
N ARG A 30 20.08 -1.80 7.16
CA ARG A 30 20.96 -2.09 6.02
C ARG A 30 20.57 -1.31 4.76
N ILE A 31 19.27 -1.19 4.47
CA ILE A 31 18.76 -0.45 3.31
C ILE A 31 19.11 1.05 3.39
N MET A 32 19.06 1.65 4.58
CA MET A 32 19.44 3.05 4.80
C MET A 32 20.95 3.23 4.59
N ASN A 33 21.78 2.34 5.12
CA ASN A 33 23.23 2.43 4.94
C ASN A 33 23.63 2.26 3.47
N LEU A 34 23.02 1.31 2.75
CA LEU A 34 23.30 1.09 1.32
C LEU A 34 22.88 2.28 0.45
N SER A 35 21.78 2.96 0.82
CA SER A 35 21.32 4.15 0.11
C SER A 35 22.17 5.41 0.34
N GLN A 36 23.07 5.39 1.32
CA GLN A 36 24.04 6.48 1.54
C GLN A 36 25.20 6.42 0.54
N THR A 37 25.39 5.30 -0.15
CA THR A 37 26.45 5.13 -1.14
C THR A 37 26.02 5.74 -2.47
N THR A 38 26.21 7.05 -2.63
CA THR A 38 25.93 7.78 -3.88
C THR A 38 27.12 7.81 -4.84
N VAL A 39 28.28 7.28 -4.44
CA VAL A 39 29.49 7.23 -5.25
C VAL A 39 29.99 5.79 -5.35
N VAL A 40 29.99 5.24 -6.56
CA VAL A 40 30.67 3.99 -6.92
C VAL A 40 31.62 4.38 -8.05
N ASP A 41 32.90 4.01 -7.93
CA ASP A 41 33.95 4.31 -8.92
C ASP A 41 34.11 5.80 -9.30
N GLY A 42 33.83 6.72 -8.36
CA GLY A 42 34.02 8.16 -8.55
C GLY A 42 32.94 8.86 -9.39
N GLN A 43 31.86 8.15 -9.72
CA GLN A 43 30.69 8.70 -10.42
C GLN A 43 29.56 8.95 -9.42
N GLU A 44 28.92 10.12 -9.51
CA GLU A 44 27.72 10.44 -8.73
C GLU A 44 26.53 9.68 -9.33
N HIS A 45 26.02 8.70 -8.59
CA HIS A 45 24.90 7.87 -9.03
C HIS A 45 23.56 8.51 -8.66
N GLN A 46 22.53 8.23 -9.47
CA GLN A 46 21.15 8.73 -9.32
C GLN A 46 20.44 8.32 -8.01
N GLY A 47 21.13 7.64 -7.10
CA GLY A 47 20.61 6.94 -5.93
C GLY A 47 20.75 5.42 -6.07
N MET A 48 20.41 4.69 -5.01
CA MET A 48 20.41 3.23 -5.00
C MET A 48 19.23 2.71 -5.83
N PRO A 49 19.44 1.86 -6.86
CA PRO A 49 18.35 1.32 -7.64
C PRO A 49 17.46 0.43 -6.77
N VAL A 50 16.15 0.64 -6.85
CA VAL A 50 15.15 -0.12 -6.08
C VAL A 50 13.98 -0.56 -6.97
N CYS A 51 13.40 -1.69 -6.59
CA CYS A 51 12.13 -2.18 -7.10
C CYS A 51 11.18 -2.29 -5.90
N VAL A 52 10.04 -1.60 -5.96
CA VAL A 52 9.00 -1.64 -4.93
C VAL A 52 7.77 -2.28 -5.51
N ALA A 53 7.33 -3.39 -4.91
CA ALA A 53 6.12 -4.09 -5.30
C ALA A 53 5.07 -4.00 -4.20
N ALA A 54 3.83 -3.72 -4.59
CA ALA A 54 2.67 -3.75 -3.72
C ALA A 54 1.57 -4.58 -4.37
N SER A 55 0.91 -5.44 -3.58
CA SER A 55 -0.17 -6.32 -4.04
C SER A 55 -1.29 -6.37 -3.00
N HIS A 56 -2.53 -6.41 -3.46
CA HIS A 56 -3.73 -6.57 -2.65
C HIS A 56 -4.59 -7.67 -3.27
N ILE A 57 -5.02 -8.65 -2.47
CA ILE A 57 -5.90 -9.74 -2.91
C ILE A 57 -7.34 -9.39 -2.54
N ASP A 58 -8.20 -9.36 -3.55
CA ASP A 58 -9.62 -8.99 -3.43
C ASP A 58 -10.55 -10.23 -3.46
N GLY A 59 -10.06 -11.39 -3.90
CA GLY A 59 -10.83 -12.64 -3.83
C GLY A 59 -10.17 -13.86 -4.46
N LEU A 60 -10.70 -15.04 -4.15
CA LEU A 60 -10.30 -16.33 -4.75
C LEU A 60 -11.31 -16.71 -5.83
N VAL A 61 -10.86 -16.99 -7.04
CA VAL A 61 -11.68 -17.45 -8.15
C VAL A 61 -11.57 -18.97 -8.24
N LEU A 62 -12.66 -19.67 -7.94
CA LEU A 62 -12.76 -21.12 -7.93
C LEU A 62 -13.57 -21.59 -9.15
N THR A 63 -13.04 -22.55 -9.88
CA THR A 63 -13.48 -23.04 -11.19
C THR A 63 -13.75 -24.54 -11.14
N LEU A 64 -14.31 -25.13 -12.21
CA LEU A 64 -14.58 -26.58 -12.30
C LEU A 64 -13.29 -27.41 -12.28
N THR A 65 -12.17 -26.84 -12.72
CA THR A 65 -10.87 -27.50 -12.72
C THR A 65 -9.83 -26.70 -11.95
N SER A 66 -8.84 -27.39 -11.39
CA SER A 66 -7.74 -26.76 -10.66
C SER A 66 -6.83 -25.90 -11.54
N TYR A 67 -6.88 -26.09 -12.86
CA TYR A 67 -6.06 -25.35 -13.81
C TYR A 67 -6.51 -23.88 -13.95
N SER A 68 -7.82 -23.64 -13.88
CA SER A 68 -8.41 -22.31 -14.14
C SER A 68 -8.64 -21.50 -12.87
N HIS A 69 -8.26 -22.01 -11.69
CA HIS A 69 -8.32 -21.26 -10.44
C HIS A 69 -7.45 -20.00 -10.54
N ASN A 70 -7.93 -18.91 -9.93
CA ASN A 70 -7.23 -17.62 -10.01
C ASN A 70 -7.51 -16.74 -8.78
N TYR A 71 -6.98 -15.53 -8.81
CA TYR A 71 -7.21 -14.49 -7.82
C TYR A 71 -7.75 -13.23 -8.49
N ASN A 72 -8.69 -12.59 -7.80
CA ASN A 72 -8.94 -11.17 -8.01
C ASN A 72 -7.90 -10.42 -7.16
N TYR A 73 -7.15 -9.51 -7.80
CA TYR A 73 -6.07 -8.79 -7.16
C TYR A 73 -5.72 -7.49 -7.89
N ARG A 74 -5.07 -6.59 -7.16
CA ARG A 74 -4.48 -5.36 -7.70
C ARG A 74 -3.01 -5.32 -7.29
N SER A 75 -2.14 -4.97 -8.22
CA SER A 75 -0.71 -4.87 -7.95
C SER A 75 -0.05 -3.74 -8.72
N ALA A 76 0.97 -3.15 -8.14
CA ALA A 76 1.85 -2.18 -8.79
C ALA A 76 3.32 -2.53 -8.51
N VAL A 77 4.17 -2.32 -9.50
CA VAL A 77 5.63 -2.42 -9.39
C VAL A 77 6.23 -1.10 -9.84
N LEU A 78 7.04 -0.51 -8.98
CA LEU A 78 7.75 0.74 -9.22
C LEU A 78 9.25 0.46 -9.32
N PHE A 79 9.88 0.94 -10.39
CA PHE A 79 11.32 0.94 -10.55
C PHE A 79 11.82 2.37 -10.38
N GLY A 80 12.85 2.55 -9.56
CA GLY A 80 13.32 3.90 -9.25
C GLY A 80 14.67 3.90 -8.56
N TYR A 81 15.03 5.08 -8.05
CA TYR A 81 16.28 5.32 -7.36
C TYR A 81 16.00 5.95 -6.00
N ALA A 82 16.48 5.29 -4.94
CA ALA A 82 16.32 5.70 -3.57
C ALA A 82 17.50 6.56 -3.10
N SER A 83 17.19 7.67 -2.43
CA SER A 83 18.17 8.52 -1.75
C SER A 83 17.67 8.92 -0.36
N ILE A 84 18.60 9.21 0.56
CA ILE A 84 18.26 9.70 1.89
C ILE A 84 17.85 11.16 1.79
N VAL A 85 16.67 11.50 2.33
CA VAL A 85 16.25 12.89 2.52
C VAL A 85 17.17 13.55 3.56
N LYS A 86 17.85 14.62 3.14
CA LYS A 86 18.80 15.38 3.97
C LYS A 86 18.21 16.68 4.51
N ASP A 87 17.31 17.28 3.73
CA ASP A 87 16.59 18.48 4.13
C ASP A 87 15.63 18.18 5.30
N GLU A 88 15.66 19.03 6.32
CA GLU A 88 14.87 18.81 7.54
C GLU A 88 13.38 19.07 7.31
N GLU A 89 13.03 20.03 6.46
CA GLU A 89 11.63 20.35 6.12
C GLU A 89 11.00 19.23 5.29
N GLU A 90 11.71 18.71 4.28
CA GLU A 90 11.26 17.56 3.49
C GLU A 90 11.12 16.31 4.36
N LYS A 91 12.02 16.12 5.32
CA LYS A 91 11.94 15.01 6.27
C LYS A 91 10.70 15.11 7.17
N LEU A 92 10.39 16.30 7.69
CA LEU A 92 9.19 16.54 8.49
C LEU A 92 7.92 16.35 7.65
N TYR A 93 7.90 16.88 6.42
CA TYR A 93 6.82 16.66 5.46
C TYR A 93 6.56 15.16 5.24
N ALA A 94 7.60 14.39 4.95
CA ALA A 94 7.47 12.96 4.71
C ALA A 94 7.01 12.19 5.96
N MET A 95 7.46 12.59 7.16
CA MET A 95 6.99 11.99 8.41
C MET A 95 5.50 12.26 8.66
N GLU A 96 5.03 13.48 8.40
CA GLU A 96 3.62 13.83 8.46
C GLU A 96 2.79 13.03 7.43
N LEU A 97 3.24 13.02 6.17
CA LEU A 97 2.61 12.30 5.07
C LEU A 97 2.44 10.80 5.39
N ILE A 98 3.52 10.15 5.84
CA ILE A 98 3.50 8.73 6.20
C ILE A 98 2.62 8.48 7.44
N THR A 99 2.61 9.37 8.41
CA THR A 99 1.76 9.21 9.61
C THR A 99 0.28 9.29 9.23
N ASN A 100 -0.07 10.27 8.39
CA ASN A 100 -1.44 10.50 7.93
C ASN A 100 -1.91 9.45 6.92
N SER A 101 -1.01 8.71 6.26
CA SER A 101 -1.41 7.59 5.38
C SER A 101 -1.84 6.34 6.14
N VAL A 102 -1.39 6.18 7.39
CA VAL A 102 -1.77 5.04 8.25
C VAL A 102 -3.16 5.26 8.85
N VAL A 103 -3.37 6.44 9.41
CA VAL A 103 -4.67 6.92 9.88
C VAL A 103 -4.75 8.39 9.47
N PRO A 104 -5.75 8.79 8.67
CA PRO A 104 -5.93 10.17 8.28
C PRO A 104 -5.90 11.09 9.48
N ASP A 105 -5.20 12.20 9.33
CA ASP A 105 -5.12 13.25 10.31
C ASP A 105 -4.47 12.89 11.66
N ARG A 106 -3.75 11.76 11.70
CA ARG A 106 -3.14 11.28 12.94
C ARG A 106 -2.01 12.18 13.42
N TRP A 107 -1.24 12.81 12.53
CA TRP A 107 -0.07 13.60 12.88
C TRP A 107 -0.38 14.71 13.89
N ARG A 108 -1.38 15.57 13.61
CA ARG A 108 -1.76 16.67 14.51
C ARG A 108 -2.42 16.22 15.81
N HIS A 109 -2.88 14.97 15.87
CA HIS A 109 -3.47 14.35 17.05
C HIS A 109 -2.44 13.55 17.88
N THR A 110 -1.16 13.88 17.74
CA THR A 110 -0.05 13.33 18.53
C THR A 110 0.79 14.45 19.14
N ARG A 111 1.82 14.10 19.93
CA ARG A 111 2.74 15.10 20.51
C ARG A 111 3.62 15.68 19.40
N LEU A 112 3.55 17.00 19.22
CA LEU A 112 4.37 17.74 18.26
C LEU A 112 5.23 18.81 18.96
N PRO A 113 6.39 19.20 18.38
CA PRO A 113 7.06 18.56 17.24
C PRO A 113 7.76 17.24 17.66
N PRO A 114 8.22 16.40 16.72
CA PRO A 114 9.12 15.30 17.04
C PRO A 114 10.34 15.76 17.86
N LEU A 115 10.80 14.92 18.78
CA LEU A 115 11.99 15.20 19.57
C LEU A 115 13.26 15.07 18.70
N PRO A 116 14.35 15.79 19.03
CA PRO A 116 15.61 15.65 18.31
C PRO A 116 16.12 14.21 18.21
N ALA A 117 15.95 13.40 19.26
CA ALA A 117 16.35 11.99 19.26
C ALA A 117 15.51 11.12 18.30
N GLU A 118 14.21 11.44 18.12
CA GLU A 118 13.32 10.76 17.18
C GLU A 118 13.74 11.10 15.74
N MET A 119 14.07 12.37 15.50
CA MET A 119 14.61 12.85 14.21
C MET A 119 15.95 12.21 13.88
N GLN A 120 16.85 12.03 14.85
CA GLN A 120 18.16 11.41 14.63
C GLN A 120 18.10 9.89 14.37
N SER A 121 17.16 9.20 15.02
CA SER A 121 17.04 7.73 14.91
C SER A 121 16.25 7.27 13.68
N THR A 122 15.55 8.18 13.00
CA THR A 122 14.71 7.89 11.83
C THR A 122 15.32 8.48 10.57
N ASN A 123 15.46 7.67 9.51
CA ASN A 123 15.75 8.15 8.15
C ASN A 123 14.51 8.02 7.26
N ILE A 124 14.43 8.90 6.27
CA ILE A 124 13.46 8.85 5.19
C ILE A 124 14.22 8.59 3.89
N LEU A 125 13.79 7.59 3.14
CA LEU A 125 14.19 7.39 1.75
C LEU A 125 13.16 8.04 0.84
N LYS A 126 13.63 8.84 -0.10
CA LYS A 126 12.85 9.30 -1.24
C LYS A 126 13.22 8.42 -2.43
N VAL A 127 12.23 7.78 -3.03
CA VAL A 127 12.39 6.98 -4.25
C VAL A 127 11.81 7.76 -5.41
N ARG A 128 12.70 8.25 -6.28
CA ARG A 128 12.30 8.85 -7.54
C ARG A 128 11.90 7.75 -8.51
N ILE A 129 10.67 7.80 -9.00
CA ILE A 129 10.12 6.78 -9.89
C ILE A 129 10.65 6.99 -11.31
N ALA A 130 11.27 5.96 -11.87
CA ALA A 130 11.75 5.96 -13.25
C ALA A 130 10.75 5.30 -14.20
N SER A 131 10.11 4.22 -13.75
CA SER A 131 9.02 3.56 -14.47
C SER A 131 8.12 2.79 -13.51
N ALA A 132 6.90 2.50 -13.96
CA ALA A 132 5.91 1.77 -13.18
C ALA A 132 5.11 0.83 -14.08
N SER A 133 4.64 -0.28 -13.51
CA SER A 133 3.63 -1.14 -14.11
C SER A 133 2.56 -1.50 -13.08
N ALA A 134 1.34 -1.69 -13.53
CA ALA A 134 0.22 -2.09 -12.68
C ALA A 134 -0.64 -3.15 -13.38
N LYS A 135 -1.30 -3.98 -12.58
CA LYS A 135 -2.24 -4.98 -13.06
C LYS A 135 -3.42 -5.07 -12.12
N ILE A 136 -4.61 -5.18 -12.72
CA ILE A 136 -5.87 -5.45 -12.03
C ILE A 136 -6.45 -6.73 -12.64
N SER A 137 -6.72 -7.71 -11.79
CA SER A 137 -7.45 -8.93 -12.11
C SER A 137 -8.77 -8.90 -11.35
N ALA A 138 -9.88 -8.96 -12.07
CA ALA A 138 -11.23 -8.96 -11.54
C ALA A 138 -12.12 -9.81 -12.45
N GLY A 139 -13.14 -10.45 -11.90
CA GLY A 139 -14.04 -11.34 -12.64
C GLY A 139 -14.47 -12.57 -11.86
N GLY A 140 -15.41 -13.30 -12.47
CA GLY A 140 -15.90 -14.58 -11.98
C GLY A 140 -15.12 -15.77 -12.53
N ALA A 141 -15.53 -16.96 -12.10
CA ALA A 141 -15.04 -18.23 -12.64
C ALA A 141 -15.28 -18.30 -14.15
N THR A 142 -14.24 -18.69 -14.90
CA THR A 142 -14.33 -18.92 -16.34
C THR A 142 -13.79 -20.32 -16.62
N ASP A 143 -14.65 -21.19 -17.11
CA ASP A 143 -14.37 -22.60 -17.35
C ASP A 143 -14.42 -22.93 -18.84
N ASP A 144 -13.76 -24.03 -19.23
CA ASP A 144 -13.81 -24.51 -20.60
C ASP A 144 -15.20 -25.04 -20.97
N LYS A 145 -15.58 -24.87 -22.24
CA LYS A 145 -16.92 -25.27 -22.72
C LYS A 145 -17.20 -26.75 -22.54
N SER A 146 -16.19 -27.62 -22.67
CA SER A 146 -16.32 -29.06 -22.44
C SER A 146 -16.68 -29.37 -20.99
N ASP A 147 -16.04 -28.67 -20.05
CA ASP A 147 -16.23 -28.90 -18.62
C ASP A 147 -17.60 -28.38 -18.17
N MET A 148 -18.01 -27.21 -18.68
CA MET A 148 -19.36 -26.68 -18.46
C MET A 148 -20.48 -27.55 -19.07
N SER A 149 -20.16 -28.37 -20.08
CA SER A 149 -21.13 -29.29 -20.70
C SER A 149 -21.15 -30.67 -20.03
N ASN A 150 -20.26 -30.93 -19.08
CA ASN A 150 -20.21 -32.16 -18.31
C ASN A 150 -21.12 -32.04 -17.08
N GLU A 151 -22.34 -32.58 -17.17
CA GLU A 151 -23.34 -32.51 -16.11
C GLU A 151 -22.87 -33.11 -14.78
N GLU A 152 -22.11 -34.21 -14.80
CA GLU A 152 -21.59 -34.83 -13.58
C GLU A 152 -20.62 -33.89 -12.86
N LEU A 153 -19.72 -33.26 -13.61
CA LEU A 153 -18.74 -32.30 -13.07
C LEU A 153 -19.42 -31.05 -12.52
N VAL A 154 -20.34 -30.45 -13.29
CA VAL A 154 -21.07 -29.24 -12.89
C VAL A 154 -21.95 -29.49 -11.67
N ASN A 155 -22.56 -30.68 -11.55
CA ASN A 155 -23.40 -31.02 -10.39
C ASN A 155 -22.59 -31.40 -9.13
N SER A 156 -21.31 -31.77 -9.28
CA SER A 156 -20.45 -32.18 -8.16
C SER A 156 -19.46 -31.12 -7.70
N THR A 157 -19.26 -30.05 -8.48
CA THR A 157 -18.21 -29.05 -8.23
C THR A 157 -18.78 -27.64 -8.17
N TRP A 158 -18.60 -26.97 -7.03
CA TRP A 158 -18.98 -25.57 -6.88
C TRP A 158 -17.96 -24.65 -7.57
N THR A 159 -18.46 -23.63 -8.27
CA THR A 159 -17.63 -22.56 -8.88
C THR A 159 -18.12 -21.19 -8.44
N GLY A 160 -17.22 -20.23 -8.41
CA GLY A 160 -17.54 -18.87 -8.01
C GLY A 160 -16.34 -18.12 -7.46
N VAL A 161 -16.62 -16.97 -6.85
CA VAL A 161 -15.59 -16.15 -6.20
C VAL A 161 -15.83 -16.15 -4.70
N LEU A 162 -14.76 -16.30 -3.92
CA LEU A 162 -14.73 -16.02 -2.49
C LEU A 162 -14.09 -14.64 -2.29
N PRO A 163 -14.87 -13.55 -2.09
CA PRO A 163 -14.31 -12.23 -1.85
C PRO A 163 -13.48 -12.23 -0.57
N ILE A 164 -12.32 -11.58 -0.62
CA ILE A 164 -11.44 -11.36 0.52
C ILE A 164 -11.48 -9.89 0.86
N THR A 165 -11.65 -9.56 2.14
CA THR A 165 -11.67 -8.17 2.60
C THR A 165 -10.87 -8.04 3.87
N GLN A 166 -9.91 -7.11 3.88
CA GLN A 166 -9.21 -6.72 5.10
C GLN A 166 -10.00 -5.63 5.82
N THR A 167 -10.41 -5.88 7.04
CA THR A 167 -11.17 -4.92 7.86
C THR A 167 -10.40 -4.56 9.13
N PHE A 168 -10.63 -3.35 9.62
CA PHE A 168 -10.25 -2.94 10.96
C PHE A 168 -11.24 -3.54 11.96
N GLY A 169 -10.72 -4.13 13.03
CA GLY A 169 -11.53 -4.58 14.17
C GLY A 169 -11.80 -3.45 15.16
N ASP A 170 -12.45 -3.80 16.28
CA ASP A 170 -12.76 -2.85 17.35
C ASP A 170 -11.47 -2.26 17.97
N PRO A 171 -11.39 -0.94 18.19
CA PRO A 171 -10.21 -0.32 18.79
C PRO A 171 -9.95 -0.83 20.20
N VAL A 172 -8.73 -1.34 20.42
CA VAL A 172 -8.27 -1.78 21.74
C VAL A 172 -7.43 -0.68 22.37
N ALA A 173 -7.94 -0.08 23.45
CA ALA A 173 -7.25 0.97 24.18
C ALA A 173 -6.00 0.44 24.90
N SER A 174 -4.94 1.25 24.96
CA SER A 174 -3.76 0.92 25.77
C SER A 174 -4.07 0.97 27.27
N PRO A 175 -3.33 0.24 28.14
CA PRO A 175 -3.59 0.22 29.58
C PRO A 175 -3.52 1.59 30.28
N TYR A 176 -2.83 2.56 29.66
CA TYR A 176 -2.67 3.92 30.18
C TYR A 176 -3.55 4.96 29.45
N ASN A 177 -4.36 4.54 28.48
CA ASN A 177 -5.26 5.45 27.78
C ASN A 177 -6.34 5.97 28.74
N LYS A 178 -6.46 7.30 28.83
CA LYS A 178 -7.51 7.97 29.61
C LYS A 178 -8.48 8.75 28.73
N ALA A 179 -8.19 8.87 27.44
CA ALA A 179 -9.02 9.60 26.49
C ALA A 179 -10.14 8.72 25.93
N LYS A 180 -11.25 9.34 25.55
CA LYS A 180 -12.27 8.68 24.71
C LYS A 180 -11.70 8.45 23.31
N LEU A 181 -12.23 7.44 22.62
CA LEU A 181 -11.91 7.22 21.21
C LEU A 181 -12.31 8.48 20.40
N PRO A 182 -11.37 9.12 19.68
CA PRO A 182 -11.69 10.25 18.82
C PRO A 182 -12.62 9.84 17.67
N GLU A 183 -13.56 10.73 17.32
CA GLU A 183 -14.55 10.50 16.27
C GLU A 183 -13.90 10.18 14.91
N TYR A 184 -12.87 10.93 14.53
CA TYR A 184 -12.17 10.73 13.26
C TYR A 184 -11.58 9.32 13.10
N ILE A 185 -11.21 8.64 14.19
CA ILE A 185 -10.71 7.25 14.15
C ILE A 185 -11.88 6.27 13.96
N ALA A 186 -13.00 6.51 14.64
CA ALA A 186 -14.19 5.68 14.52
C ALA A 186 -14.80 5.78 13.11
N GLU A 187 -14.91 7.00 12.56
CA GLU A 187 -15.36 7.24 11.18
C GLU A 187 -14.43 6.59 10.17
N PHE A 188 -13.11 6.85 10.26
CA PHE A 188 -12.12 6.21 9.39
C PHE A 188 -12.22 4.68 9.39
N THR A 189 -12.41 4.07 10.56
CA THR A 189 -12.56 2.62 10.70
C THR A 189 -13.77 2.11 9.94
N LYS A 190 -14.92 2.77 10.13
CA LYS A 190 -16.18 2.40 9.48
C LYS A 190 -16.09 2.60 7.97
N ASP A 191 -15.70 3.78 7.52
CA ASP A 191 -15.66 4.15 6.11
C ASP A 191 -14.67 3.27 5.34
N SER A 192 -13.49 3.00 5.91
CA SER A 192 -12.51 2.08 5.33
C SER A 192 -13.05 0.65 5.20
N ASN A 193 -13.81 0.18 6.18
CA ASN A 193 -14.38 -1.16 6.14
C ASN A 193 -15.48 -1.27 5.09
N ASP A 194 -16.37 -0.27 5.01
CA ASP A 194 -17.45 -0.21 4.03
C ASP A 194 -16.90 -0.12 2.60
N GLU A 195 -15.90 0.73 2.38
CA GLU A 195 -15.23 0.88 1.09
C GLU A 195 -14.54 -0.41 0.64
N LYS A 196 -13.71 -1.02 1.50
CA LYS A 196 -12.97 -2.26 1.16
C LYS A 196 -13.92 -3.42 0.88
N LYS A 197 -15.01 -3.52 1.64
CA LYS A 197 -16.06 -4.52 1.40
C LYS A 197 -16.74 -4.30 0.05
N LYS A 198 -17.02 -3.04 -0.31
CA LYS A 198 -17.57 -2.72 -1.63
C LYS A 198 -16.61 -3.10 -2.74
N LEU A 199 -15.33 -2.72 -2.63
CA LEU A 199 -14.31 -3.01 -3.65
C LEU A 199 -14.11 -4.51 -3.90
N SER A 200 -14.10 -5.34 -2.86
CA SER A 200 -13.95 -6.79 -3.02
C SER A 200 -15.15 -7.44 -3.71
N LEU A 201 -16.36 -6.97 -3.40
CA LEU A 201 -17.60 -7.41 -4.04
C LEU A 201 -17.67 -6.97 -5.51
N ASP A 202 -17.33 -5.71 -5.78
CA ASP A 202 -17.26 -5.15 -7.14
C ASP A 202 -16.25 -5.97 -7.99
N ALA A 203 -15.08 -6.30 -7.44
CA ALA A 203 -14.08 -7.12 -8.12
C ALA A 203 -14.56 -8.55 -8.41
N ALA A 204 -15.30 -9.17 -7.48
CA ALA A 204 -15.93 -10.48 -7.69
C ALA A 204 -16.99 -10.44 -8.80
N GLN A 205 -17.64 -9.30 -9.01
CA GLN A 205 -18.62 -9.07 -10.07
C GLN A 205 -17.96 -8.63 -11.41
N GLY A 206 -16.63 -8.54 -11.45
CA GLY A 206 -15.87 -8.20 -12.66
C GLY A 206 -15.63 -6.71 -12.87
N GLU A 207 -16.00 -5.86 -11.93
CA GLU A 207 -15.66 -4.44 -12.00
C GLU A 207 -14.16 -4.23 -11.73
N ARG A 208 -13.50 -3.51 -12.63
CA ARG A 208 -12.09 -3.16 -12.49
C ARG A 208 -11.99 -1.73 -11.96
N ARG A 209 -11.74 -1.58 -10.66
CA ARG A 209 -11.50 -0.28 -10.03
C ARG A 209 -10.05 -0.17 -9.55
N ALA A 210 -9.39 0.91 -9.94
CA ALA A 210 -8.19 1.37 -9.25
C ALA A 210 -8.59 1.95 -7.88
N LEU A 211 -7.64 1.98 -6.93
CA LEU A 211 -7.79 2.70 -5.66
C LEU A 211 -7.91 4.20 -5.91
#